data_AF-A0A9D0P2P0-F1
#
_entry.id   AF-A0A9D0P2P0-F1
#
_cell.length_a   1.000
_cell.length_b   1.000
_cell.length_c   1.000
_cell.angle_alpha   90.00
_cell.angle_beta   90.00
_cell.angle_gamma   90.00
#
_symmetry.space_group_name_H-M   'P 1'
#
loop_
_entity.id
_entity.type
_entity.pdbx_description
1 polymer ?
#
loop_
_entity_poly.entity_id
_entity_poly.type
_entity_poly.pdbx_seq_one_letter_code
_entity_poly.pdbx_strand_id
1 'polypeptide(L)'
;MVSRRGIGLVTLYDETVKLSDLWEHTKKARKMVGGGNEILLTGLPPVWLYLKISHVLYGKTKRLIYRFPVTGDVEIFDHDSF
;
A
#
# COMPACT_ATOMS: atom_id res chain seq x y z
N MET A 1 -7.38 -12.80 16.16
CA MET A 1 -6.62 -13.16 14.95
C MET A 1 -6.56 -11.93 14.07
N VAL A 2 -5.39 -11.29 13.91
CA VAL A 2 -5.27 -10.08 13.07
C VAL A 2 -5.37 -10.51 11.61
N SER A 3 -6.35 -9.99 10.87
CA SER A 3 -6.54 -10.33 9.46
C SER A 3 -5.57 -9.52 8.60
N ARG A 4 -4.60 -10.19 7.98
CA ARG A 4 -3.62 -9.57 7.06
C ARG A 4 -4.19 -9.56 5.64
N ARG A 5 -4.19 -8.40 4.98
CA ARG A 5 -4.67 -8.26 3.58
C ARG A 5 -3.53 -7.89 2.64
N GLY A 6 -3.32 -8.68 1.60
CA GLY A 6 -2.36 -8.41 0.53
C GLY A 6 -2.92 -7.53 -0.58
N ILE A 7 -2.14 -6.56 -1.05
CA ILE A 7 -2.44 -5.67 -2.17
C ILE A 7 -1.24 -5.63 -3.11
N GLY A 8 -1.43 -6.10 -4.34
CA GLY A 8 -0.45 -5.92 -5.42
C GLY A 8 -0.56 -4.52 -6.00
N LEU A 9 0.50 -3.72 -5.92
CA LEU A 9 0.51 -2.35 -6.44
C LEU A 9 0.35 -2.31 -7.96
N VAL A 10 0.76 -3.38 -8.66
CA VAL A 10 0.52 -3.55 -10.10
C VAL A 10 -0.96 -3.60 -10.45
N THR A 11 -1.87 -3.97 -9.53
CA THR A 11 -3.31 -3.98 -9.84
C THR A 11 -3.95 -2.59 -9.87
N LEU A 12 -3.16 -1.53 -9.62
CA LEU A 12 -3.65 -0.16 -9.60
C LEU A 12 -3.59 0.51 -10.98
N TYR A 13 -2.84 -0.08 -11.92
CA TYR A 13 -2.53 0.44 -13.25
C TYR A 13 -2.31 -0.71 -14.24
N ASP A 14 -2.28 -0.40 -15.53
CA ASP A 14 -2.05 -1.42 -16.56
C ASP A 14 -0.54 -1.67 -16.76
N GLU A 15 0.06 -1.09 -17.79
CA GLU A 15 1.48 -1.29 -18.12
C GLU A 15 2.38 -0.17 -17.61
N THR A 16 2.04 1.08 -17.94
CA THR A 16 2.80 2.26 -17.54
C THR A 16 1.97 3.12 -16.61
N VAL A 17 2.48 3.34 -15.41
CA VAL A 17 1.83 4.24 -14.46
C VAL A 17 2.07 5.69 -14.86
N LYS A 18 1.01 6.48 -14.98
CA LYS A 18 1.10 7.89 -15.32
C LYS A 18 0.92 8.74 -14.08
N LEU A 19 1.76 9.76 -13.94
CA LEU A 19 1.66 10.70 -12.82
C LEU A 19 0.33 11.48 -12.85
N SER A 20 -0.24 11.71 -14.04
CA SER A 20 -1.58 12.32 -14.22
C SER A 20 -2.68 11.56 -13.49
N ASP A 21 -2.52 10.25 -13.35
CA ASP A 21 -3.56 9.34 -12.86
C ASP A 21 -3.36 9.04 -11.35
N LEU A 22 -2.42 9.74 -10.71
CA LEU A 22 -2.05 9.53 -9.31
C LEU A 22 -3.25 9.57 -8.36
N TRP A 23 -4.18 10.50 -8.58
CA TRP A 23 -5.38 10.60 -7.77
C TRP A 23 -6.29 9.37 -7.90
N GLU A 24 -6.37 8.77 -9.08
CA GLU A 24 -7.15 7.54 -9.29
C GLU A 24 -6.49 6.34 -8.63
N HIS A 25 -5.17 6.20 -8.75
CA HIS A 25 -4.43 5.11 -8.10
C HIS A 25 -4.59 5.17 -6.57
N THR A 26 -4.54 6.37 -5.97
CA THR A 26 -4.75 6.54 -4.53
C THR A 26 -6.19 6.23 -4.10
N LYS A 27 -7.19 6.63 -4.90
CA LYS A 27 -8.59 6.24 -4.68
C LYS A 27 -8.78 4.72 -4.72
N LYS A 28 -8.22 4.04 -5.72
CA LYS A 28 -8.26 2.57 -5.85
C LYS A 28 -7.63 1.91 -4.62
N ALA A 29 -6.43 2.34 -4.23
CA ALA A 29 -5.74 1.81 -3.05
C ALA A 29 -6.58 1.96 -1.76
N ARG A 30 -7.17 3.14 -1.51
CA ARG A 30 -8.07 3.37 -0.36
C ARG A 30 -9.28 2.45 -0.37
N LYS A 31 -9.87 2.20 -1.55
CA LYS A 31 -11.04 1.32 -1.68
C LYS A 31 -10.67 -0.14 -1.39
N MET A 32 -9.48 -0.58 -1.79
CA MET A 32 -9.01 -1.95 -1.60
C MET A 32 -8.69 -2.28 -0.13
N VAL A 33 -8.13 -1.34 0.63
CA VAL A 33 -7.77 -1.58 2.04
C VAL A 33 -8.98 -1.66 2.98
N GLY A 34 -10.09 -0.98 2.67
CA GLY A 34 -11.22 -0.87 3.58
C GLY A 34 -10.85 -0.10 4.87
N GLY A 35 -11.22 -0.61 6.04
CA GLY A 35 -10.86 -0.03 7.35
C GLY A 35 -10.34 -1.09 8.34
N GLY A 36 -9.17 -0.83 8.94
CA GLY A 36 -8.79 -1.40 10.24
C GLY A 36 -7.82 -2.59 10.30
N ASN A 37 -7.07 -2.91 9.25
CA ASN A 37 -6.19 -4.10 9.25
C ASN A 37 -4.70 -3.78 9.04
N GLU A 38 -3.90 -4.84 9.14
CA GLU A 38 -2.53 -4.93 8.62
C GLU A 38 -2.56 -5.14 7.10
N ILE A 39 -1.91 -4.24 6.37
CA ILE A 39 -1.86 -4.25 4.91
C ILE A 39 -0.45 -4.62 4.44
N LEU A 40 -0.38 -5.59 3.52
CA LEU A 40 0.83 -5.98 2.83
C LEU A 40 0.81 -5.47 1.39
N LEU A 41 1.70 -4.54 1.06
CA LEU A 41 1.94 -4.06 -0.29
C LEU A 41 2.97 -4.96 -1.00
N THR A 42 2.70 -5.30 -2.25
CA THR A 42 3.65 -6.05 -3.12
C THR A 42 3.79 -5.38 -4.48
N GLY A 43 4.86 -5.69 -5.22
CA GLY A 43 5.12 -5.16 -6.56
C GLY A 43 6.20 -4.07 -6.59
N LEU A 44 6.51 -3.60 -7.81
CA LEU A 44 7.64 -2.70 -8.09
C LEU A 44 7.16 -1.41 -8.78
N PRO A 45 6.28 -0.59 -8.16
CA PRO A 45 5.90 0.67 -8.77
C PRO A 45 7.04 1.70 -8.67
N PRO A 46 6.94 2.82 -9.42
CA PRO A 46 7.80 3.96 -9.19
C PRO A 46 7.72 4.46 -7.73
N VAL A 47 8.85 4.97 -7.23
CA VAL A 47 9.00 5.42 -5.83
C VAL A 47 7.92 6.42 -5.42
N TRP A 48 7.57 7.37 -6.30
CA TRP A 48 6.56 8.39 -6.00
C TRP A 48 5.17 7.80 -5.74
N LEU A 49 4.80 6.71 -6.42
CA LEU A 49 3.50 6.08 -6.25
C LEU A 49 3.45 5.33 -4.91
N TYR A 50 4.53 4.63 -4.58
CA TYR A 50 4.70 3.99 -3.29
C TYR A 50 4.58 4.99 -2.13
N LEU A 51 5.29 6.12 -2.22
CA LEU A 51 5.23 7.18 -1.22
C LEU A 51 3.80 7.73 -1.08
N LYS A 52 3.13 8.01 -2.20
CA LYS A 52 1.79 8.59 -2.16
C LYS A 52 0.75 7.61 -1.62
N ILE A 53 0.82 6.34 -2.00
CA ILE A 53 -0.07 5.30 -1.47
C ILE A 53 0.17 5.14 0.04
N SER A 54 1.42 5.00 0.47
CA SER A 54 1.76 4.87 1.89
C SER A 54 1.20 6.03 2.72
N HIS A 55 1.37 7.26 2.23
CA HIS A 55 0.83 8.46 2.86
C HIS A 55 -0.71 8.46 2.94
N VAL A 56 -1.40 8.04 1.87
CA VAL A 56 -2.87 8.03 1.84
C VAL A 56 -3.48 6.89 2.69
N LEU A 57 -2.71 5.82 2.91
CA LEU A 57 -3.08 4.70 3.78
C LEU A 57 -2.72 4.96 5.26
N TYR A 58 -1.85 5.94 5.53
CA TYR A 58 -1.56 6.43 6.87
C TYR A 58 -2.84 6.96 7.53
N GLY A 59 -3.15 6.49 8.74
CA GLY A 59 -4.40 6.78 9.43
C GLY A 59 -5.66 6.04 8.91
N LYS A 60 -5.53 5.16 7.89
CA LYS A 60 -6.61 4.26 7.45
C LYS A 60 -6.40 2.79 7.79
N THR A 61 -5.14 2.42 7.97
CA THR A 61 -4.69 1.05 8.22
C THR A 61 -3.99 1.04 9.56
N LYS A 62 -4.02 -0.09 10.28
CA LYS A 62 -3.34 -0.19 11.57
C LYS A 62 -1.83 -0.31 11.37
N ARG A 63 -1.43 -1.11 10.38
CA ARG A 63 -0.04 -1.39 10.07
C ARG A 63 0.12 -1.55 8.57
N LEU A 64 1.20 -1.02 8.02
CA LEU A 64 1.50 -1.10 6.59
C LEU A 64 2.89 -1.70 6.40
N ILE A 65 2.95 -2.78 5.63
CA ILE A 65 4.15 -3.55 5.35
C ILE A 65 4.36 -3.60 3.84
N TYR A 66 5.60 -3.45 3.38
CA TYR A 66 5.99 -3.70 2.00
C TYR A 66 6.78 -5.00 1.89
N ARG A 67 6.41 -5.88 0.96
CA ARG A 67 7.17 -7.10 0.66
C ARG A 67 7.98 -6.90 -0.61
N PHE A 68 9.30 -6.95 -0.43
CA PHE A 68 10.26 -7.01 -1.52
C PHE A 68 10.79 -8.44 -1.69
N PRO A 69 10.96 -8.97 -2.91
CA PRO A 69 11.36 -10.37 -3.12
C PRO A 69 12.68 -10.76 -2.45
N VAL A 70 13.63 -9.84 -2.31
CA VAL A 70 14.97 -10.13 -1.79
C VAL A 70 15.06 -9.90 -0.29
N THR A 71 14.55 -8.77 0.20
CA THR A 71 14.70 -8.37 1.61
C THR A 71 13.54 -8.82 2.50
N GLY A 72 12.46 -9.36 1.91
CA GLY A 72 11.27 -9.78 2.64
C GLY A 72 10.38 -8.61 3.06
N ASP A 73 9.77 -8.72 4.24
CA ASP A 73 8.81 -7.76 4.77
C ASP A 73 9.51 -6.58 5.44
N VAL A 74 9.19 -5.36 4.99
CA VAL A 74 9.66 -4.10 5.55
C VAL A 74 8.46 -3.34 6.11
N GLU A 75 8.47 -3.06 7.40
CA GLU A 75 7.43 -2.24 8.03
C GLU A 75 7.60 -0.77 7.62
N ILE A 76 6.51 -0.16 7.13
CA ILE A 76 6.46 1.26 6.78
C ILE A 76 6.01 2.06 8.00
N PHE A 77 4.95 1.60 8.65
CA PHE A 77 4.46 2.13 9.91
C PHE A 77 3.63 1.09 10.65
N ASP A 78 3.56 1.25 11.97
CA ASP A 78 2.62 0.59 12.86
C ASP A 78 1.98 1.64 13.79
N HIS A 79 0.65 1.66 13.81
CA HIS A 79 -0.15 2.50 14.68
C HIS A 79 -0.64 1.75 15.93
N ASP A 80 -0.24 0.49 16.13
CA ASP A 80 -0.31 -0.14 17.44
C ASP A 80 0.66 0.59 18.36
N SER A 81 0.14 1.60 19.06
CA SER A 81 0.79 2.11 20.26
C SER A 81 0.62 1.01 21.31
N PHE A 82 1.71 0.44 21.81
CA PHE A 82 1.69 -0.41 22.99
C PHE A 82 0.86 0.21 24.12
#